data_AF-A0A1B6CZ82-F1
#
_entry.id   AF-A0A1B6CZ82-F1
#
_cell.length_a   1.000
_cell.length_b   1.000
_cell.length_c   1.000
_cell.angle_alpha   90.00
_cell.angle_beta   90.00
_cell.angle_gamma   90.00
#
_symmetry.space_group_name_H-M   'P 1'
#
loop_
_entity.id
_entity.type
_entity.pdbx_description
1 polymer ?
#
loop_
_entity_poly.entity_id
_entity_poly.type
_entity_poly.pdbx_seq_one_letter_code
_entity_poly.pdbx_strand_id
1 'polypeptide(L)'
;MVVAAKQIENHLFPLESISPKQRRNIHIWTAILPKLDVKELIEVLPTVSALGYFHYKSNIPRMFIDTFENYYSLRHCNVHPSEVLIAKSTYDVHSEIVKEFRVKAQLPVKTNDPYEPITLALCGLYNNLCKILEPTNKKFLIAKNCHFPVMMKPCWRSYPVWSDEAQFLMIRSILIPETKDNVTILGTRSDSSIFEIANHPDVYHDGAFLKDVNCKDFTSPDIIATISYAEQKKIDADVIIVFTNLGDTKKQTRHALSSYKQTMGKEDVKLVVVSLTGITRNLKHLNTDDCLTIYGFDKYVCKLIKSFVLGAY
;
A
#
# COMPACT_ATOMS: atom_id res chain seq x y z
N MET A 1 -3.87 40.21 2.07
CA MET A 1 -3.72 38.76 2.35
C MET A 1 -4.30 38.38 3.71
N VAL A 2 -4.03 39.13 4.78
CA VAL A 2 -4.64 38.90 6.12
C VAL A 2 -6.18 38.93 6.09
N VAL A 3 -6.79 39.86 5.35
CA VAL A 3 -8.25 39.95 5.17
C VAL A 3 -8.84 38.69 4.52
N ALA A 4 -8.15 38.13 3.51
CA ALA A 4 -8.60 36.92 2.84
C ALA A 4 -8.44 35.68 3.73
N ALA A 5 -7.36 35.58 4.52
CA ALA A 5 -7.20 34.53 5.52
C ALA A 5 -8.32 34.59 6.57
N LYS A 6 -8.69 35.78 7.05
CA LYS A 6 -9.79 35.97 8.00
C LYS A 6 -11.16 35.58 7.41
N GLN A 7 -11.39 35.84 6.13
CA GLN A 7 -12.58 35.33 5.43
C GLN A 7 -12.58 33.81 5.33
N ILE A 8 -11.42 33.18 5.08
CA ILE A 8 -11.28 31.72 5.08
C ILE A 8 -11.49 31.16 6.48
N GLU A 9 -11.04 31.81 7.55
CA GLU A 9 -11.30 31.37 8.93
C GLU A 9 -12.80 31.41 9.25
N ASN A 10 -13.50 32.46 8.82
CA ASN A 10 -14.92 32.68 9.13
C ASN A 10 -15.88 31.86 8.27
N HIS A 11 -15.43 31.26 7.16
CA HIS A 11 -16.28 30.55 6.21
C HIS A 11 -15.70 29.18 5.84
N LEU A 12 -16.54 28.21 5.46
CA LEU A 12 -16.11 26.88 5.02
C LEU A 12 -15.81 26.90 3.51
N PHE A 13 -14.78 27.65 3.12
CA PHE A 13 -14.36 27.67 1.72
C PHE A 13 -13.55 26.41 1.38
N PRO A 14 -13.91 25.68 0.32
CA PRO A 14 -13.13 24.55 -0.15
C PRO A 14 -11.79 25.03 -0.75
N LEU A 15 -10.74 24.22 -0.71
CA LEU A 15 -9.40 24.59 -1.19
C LEU A 15 -9.42 25.04 -2.66
N GLU A 16 -10.28 24.44 -3.47
CA GLU A 16 -10.50 24.72 -4.89
C GLU A 16 -10.89 26.16 -5.15
N SER A 17 -11.62 26.78 -4.22
CA SER A 17 -12.07 28.17 -4.33
C SER A 17 -10.94 29.19 -4.14
N ILE A 18 -9.80 28.75 -3.58
CA ILE A 18 -8.64 29.61 -3.35
C ILE A 18 -7.77 29.66 -4.61
N SER A 19 -7.49 30.86 -5.12
CA SER A 19 -6.69 31.02 -6.34
C SER A 19 -5.23 30.55 -6.16
N PRO A 20 -4.55 30.08 -7.22
CA PRO A 20 -3.15 29.66 -7.15
C PRO A 20 -2.19 30.76 -6.62
N LYS A 21 -2.50 32.04 -6.88
CA LYS A 21 -1.73 33.18 -6.34
C LYS A 21 -1.85 33.28 -4.82
N GLN A 22 -3.06 33.07 -4.29
CA GLN A 22 -3.30 33.12 -2.84
C GLN A 22 -2.66 31.92 -2.13
N ARG A 23 -2.64 30.73 -2.74
CA ARG A 23 -2.00 29.52 -2.19
C ARG A 23 -0.47 29.61 -2.05
N ARG A 24 0.17 30.71 -2.47
CA ARG A 24 1.60 30.97 -2.20
C ARG A 24 1.86 31.70 -0.87
N ASN A 25 0.80 32.03 -0.13
CA ASN A 25 0.90 32.78 1.11
C ASN A 25 0.68 31.85 2.32
N ILE A 26 1.62 31.89 3.26
CA ILE A 26 1.60 31.02 4.44
C ILE A 26 0.35 31.24 5.30
N HIS A 27 -0.16 32.48 5.42
CA HIS A 27 -1.35 32.78 6.22
C HIS A 27 -2.61 32.13 5.66
N ILE A 28 -2.68 31.93 4.34
CA ILE A 28 -3.80 31.22 3.72
C ILE A 28 -3.76 29.74 4.11
N TRP A 29 -2.57 29.13 4.12
CA TRP A 29 -2.39 27.75 4.58
C TRP A 29 -2.67 27.60 6.07
N THR A 30 -2.19 28.51 6.91
CA THR A 30 -2.48 28.53 8.34
C THR A 30 -4.00 28.61 8.62
N ALA A 31 -4.75 29.32 7.79
CA ALA A 31 -6.21 29.45 7.92
C ALA A 31 -6.98 28.21 7.45
N ILE A 32 -6.51 27.53 6.40
CA ILE A 32 -7.25 26.39 5.79
C ILE A 32 -6.89 25.04 6.40
N LEU A 33 -5.63 24.79 6.74
CA LEU A 33 -5.18 23.47 7.22
C LEU A 33 -5.97 22.93 8.43
N PRO A 34 -6.36 23.75 9.43
CA PRO A 34 -7.16 23.26 10.56
C PRO A 34 -8.56 22.76 10.18
N LYS A 35 -9.02 23.03 8.95
CA LYS A 35 -10.33 22.65 8.44
C LYS A 35 -10.29 21.41 7.55
N LEU A 36 -9.09 20.98 7.16
CA LEU A 36 -8.91 19.84 6.27
C LEU A 36 -8.97 18.54 7.06
N ASP A 37 -9.61 17.54 6.49
CA ASP A 37 -9.57 16.19 7.03
C ASP A 37 -8.23 15.48 6.73
N VAL A 38 -8.07 14.26 7.24
CA VAL A 38 -6.85 13.46 7.05
C VAL A 38 -6.56 13.24 5.56
N LYS A 39 -7.58 13.00 4.74
CA LYS A 39 -7.42 12.71 3.31
C LYS A 39 -6.97 13.96 2.56
N GLU A 40 -7.62 15.08 2.80
CA GLU A 40 -7.27 16.38 2.22
C GLU A 40 -5.85 16.78 2.62
N LEU A 41 -5.46 16.58 3.89
CA LEU A 41 -4.09 16.84 4.35
C LEU A 41 -3.05 16.00 3.60
N ILE A 42 -3.31 14.70 3.42
CA ILE A 42 -2.43 13.82 2.65
C ILE A 42 -2.28 14.32 1.21
N GLU A 43 -3.37 14.75 0.57
CA GLU A 43 -3.36 15.22 -0.83
C GLU A 43 -2.61 16.55 -1.01
N VAL A 44 -2.66 17.47 -0.04
CA VAL A 44 -1.96 18.76 -0.12
C VAL A 44 -0.50 18.70 0.35
N LEU A 45 -0.08 17.59 0.98
CA LEU A 45 1.25 17.43 1.57
C LEU A 45 2.40 17.80 0.61
N PRO A 46 2.44 17.35 -0.66
CA PRO A 46 3.53 17.71 -1.58
C PRO A 46 3.56 19.22 -1.87
N THR A 47 2.39 19.86 -1.95
CA THR A 47 2.26 21.29 -2.22
C THR A 47 2.82 22.12 -1.05
N VAL A 48 2.42 21.78 0.17
CA VAL A 48 2.89 22.48 1.38
C VAL A 48 4.40 22.31 1.56
N SER A 49 4.93 21.11 1.26
CA SER A 49 6.36 20.83 1.26
C SER A 49 7.13 21.66 0.23
N ALA A 50 6.64 21.71 -1.01
CA ALA A 50 7.25 22.46 -2.10
C ALA A 50 7.28 23.97 -1.84
N LEU A 51 6.32 24.49 -1.06
CA LEU A 51 6.30 25.89 -0.61
C LEU A 51 7.29 26.17 0.54
N GLY A 52 7.90 25.13 1.11
CA GLY A 52 8.88 25.26 2.19
C GLY A 52 8.27 25.63 3.52
N TYR A 53 7.04 25.21 3.79
CA TYR A 53 6.35 25.53 5.05
C TYR A 53 6.58 24.52 6.17
N PHE A 54 7.29 23.42 5.88
CA PHE A 54 7.71 22.45 6.88
C PHE A 54 9.08 22.81 7.46
N HIS A 55 9.08 23.56 8.57
CA HIS A 55 10.28 23.90 9.34
C HIS A 55 9.92 24.26 10.78
N TYR A 56 10.91 24.23 11.69
CA TYR A 56 10.71 24.41 13.13
C TYR A 56 10.07 25.75 13.56
N LYS A 57 10.26 26.82 12.79
CA LYS A 57 9.61 28.13 13.05
C LYS A 57 8.15 28.23 12.57
N SER A 58 7.65 27.23 11.87
CA SER A 58 6.28 27.21 11.33
C SER A 58 5.39 26.35 12.22
N ASN A 59 4.14 26.77 12.43
CA ASN A 59 3.14 25.94 13.11
C ASN A 59 2.50 24.91 12.18
N ILE A 60 2.76 24.98 10.87
CA ILE A 60 2.16 24.11 9.86
C ILE A 60 2.48 22.62 10.09
N PRO A 61 3.73 22.19 10.38
CA PRO A 61 4.00 20.79 10.70
C PRO A 61 3.14 20.26 11.83
N ARG A 62 2.92 21.06 12.87
CA ARG A 62 2.17 20.65 14.04
C ARG A 62 0.71 20.37 13.71
N MET A 63 0.10 21.16 12.82
CA MET A 63 -1.28 20.94 12.35
C MET A 63 -1.46 19.58 11.67
N PHE A 64 -0.48 19.16 10.86
CA PHE A 64 -0.50 17.82 10.24
C PHE A 64 -0.34 16.72 11.29
N ILE A 65 0.66 16.85 12.16
CA ILE A 65 0.96 15.86 13.21
C ILE A 65 -0.25 15.67 14.13
N ASP A 66 -0.82 16.75 14.65
CA ASP A 66 -1.99 16.71 15.54
C ASP A 66 -3.19 16.01 14.87
N THR A 67 -3.39 16.23 13.57
CA THR A 67 -4.50 15.61 12.83
C THR A 67 -4.24 14.12 12.57
N PHE A 68 -3.00 13.75 12.24
CA PHE A 68 -2.60 12.36 11.98
C PHE A 68 -2.58 11.50 13.25
N GLU A 69 -2.37 12.11 14.42
CA GLU A 69 -2.40 11.46 15.72
C GLU A 69 -3.80 11.41 16.36
N ASN A 70 -4.77 12.17 15.83
CA ASN A 70 -6.12 12.22 16.38
C ASN A 70 -6.95 10.98 16.02
N TYR A 71 -7.03 10.04 16.96
CA TYR A 71 -7.75 8.78 16.79
C TYR A 71 -9.25 8.92 16.45
N TYR A 72 -9.92 9.99 16.92
CA TYR A 72 -11.32 10.25 16.56
C TYR A 72 -11.44 10.55 15.06
N SER A 73 -10.55 11.39 14.53
CA SER A 73 -10.50 11.70 13.09
C SER A 73 -10.19 10.45 12.26
N LEU A 74 -9.29 9.57 12.75
CA LEU A 74 -8.91 8.35 12.03
C LEU A 74 -10.07 7.38 11.82
N ARG A 75 -10.97 7.24 12.80
CA ARG A 75 -12.14 6.35 12.67
C ARG A 75 -13.16 6.81 11.62
N HIS A 76 -13.13 8.08 11.23
CA HIS A 76 -14.13 8.68 10.35
C HIS A 76 -13.56 9.16 9.00
N CYS A 77 -12.24 9.09 8.78
CA CYS A 77 -11.60 9.70 7.60
C CYS A 77 -11.74 8.90 6.30
N ASN A 78 -12.23 7.64 6.33
CA ASN A 78 -12.34 6.76 5.16
C ASN A 78 -11.03 6.62 4.33
N VAL A 79 -9.88 6.80 5.00
CA VAL A 79 -8.55 6.65 4.40
C VAL A 79 -8.05 5.23 4.65
N HIS A 80 -7.65 4.54 3.59
CA HIS A 80 -6.98 3.24 3.72
C HIS A 80 -5.46 3.42 3.87
N PRO A 81 -4.73 2.55 4.60
CA PRO A 81 -3.27 2.62 4.70
C PRO A 81 -2.52 2.69 3.35
N SER A 82 -3.12 2.18 2.26
CA SER A 82 -2.59 2.29 0.90
C SER A 82 -2.45 3.74 0.41
N GLU A 83 -3.39 4.61 0.78
CA GLU A 83 -3.36 6.04 0.43
C GLU A 83 -2.20 6.73 1.14
N VAL A 84 -1.96 6.36 2.41
CA VAL A 84 -0.86 6.89 3.21
C VAL A 84 0.49 6.40 2.67
N LEU A 85 0.61 5.12 2.30
CA LEU A 85 1.85 4.60 1.71
C LEU A 85 2.19 5.36 0.42
N ILE A 86 1.22 5.50 -0.50
CA ILE A 86 1.44 6.21 -1.77
C ILE A 86 1.87 7.65 -1.50
N ALA A 87 1.21 8.34 -0.58
CA ALA A 87 1.54 9.72 -0.25
C ALA A 87 2.90 9.86 0.43
N LYS A 88 3.24 8.98 1.38
CA LYS A 88 4.54 8.96 2.02
C LYS A 88 5.64 8.69 1.00
N SER A 89 5.51 7.65 0.19
CA SER A 89 6.50 7.35 -0.85
C SER A 89 6.63 8.50 -1.85
N THR A 90 5.51 9.13 -2.24
CA THR A 90 5.52 10.33 -3.10
C THR A 90 6.23 11.49 -2.43
N TYR A 91 5.99 11.72 -1.15
CA TYR A 91 6.62 12.78 -0.35
C TYR A 91 8.13 12.57 -0.23
N ASP A 92 8.56 11.35 0.05
CA ASP A 92 9.97 10.98 0.24
C ASP A 92 10.78 11.22 -1.05
N VAL A 93 10.24 10.83 -2.21
CA VAL A 93 10.91 11.02 -3.51
C VAL A 93 10.57 12.37 -4.17
N HIS A 94 9.68 13.17 -3.59
CA HIS A 94 9.20 14.42 -4.20
C HIS A 94 10.37 15.37 -4.51
N SER A 95 11.32 15.47 -3.58
CA SER A 95 12.50 16.31 -3.75
C SER A 95 13.33 15.85 -4.96
N GLU A 96 13.49 14.55 -5.18
CA GLU A 96 14.22 13.98 -6.31
C GLU A 96 13.50 14.21 -7.65
N ILE A 97 12.18 13.99 -7.70
CA ILE A 97 11.38 14.25 -8.90
C ILE A 97 11.43 15.73 -9.28
N VAL A 98 11.32 16.63 -8.30
CA VAL A 98 11.41 18.08 -8.54
C VAL A 98 12.83 18.47 -8.99
N LYS A 99 13.89 17.88 -8.40
CA LYS A 99 15.28 18.05 -8.86
C LYS A 99 15.38 17.68 -10.34
N GLU A 100 14.94 16.47 -10.71
CA GLU A 100 15.05 15.96 -12.08
C GLU A 100 14.29 16.83 -13.08
N PHE A 101 13.05 17.22 -12.77
CA PHE A 101 12.27 18.11 -13.62
C PHE A 101 12.94 19.47 -13.83
N ARG A 102 13.44 20.09 -12.75
CA ARG A 102 14.10 21.40 -12.84
C ARG A 102 15.41 21.32 -13.61
N VAL A 103 16.19 20.26 -13.44
CA VAL A 103 17.39 20.01 -14.25
C VAL A 103 17.04 19.91 -15.73
N LYS A 104 16.03 19.10 -16.10
CA LYS A 104 15.56 19.00 -17.49
C LYS A 104 15.03 20.32 -18.05
N ALA A 105 14.38 21.13 -17.22
CA ALA A 105 13.83 22.43 -17.57
C ALA A 105 14.83 23.60 -17.47
N GLN A 106 16.10 23.33 -17.11
CA GLN A 106 17.14 24.36 -16.88
C GLN A 106 16.73 25.44 -15.86
N LEU A 107 15.95 25.05 -14.85
CA LEU A 107 15.49 25.92 -13.78
C LEU A 107 16.38 25.78 -12.53
N PRO A 108 16.53 26.84 -11.70
CA PRO A 108 17.29 26.75 -10.46
C PRO A 108 16.74 25.65 -9.55
N VAL A 109 17.59 24.74 -9.08
CA VAL A 109 17.18 23.67 -8.16
C VAL A 109 17.00 24.25 -6.75
N LYS A 110 15.76 24.30 -6.28
CA LYS A 110 15.41 24.51 -4.88
C LYS A 110 14.53 23.36 -4.46
N THR A 111 15.05 22.49 -3.61
CA THR A 111 14.29 21.36 -3.08
C THR A 111 14.43 21.33 -1.58
N ASN A 112 13.30 21.19 -0.90
CA ASN A 112 13.30 20.89 0.51
C ASN A 112 13.31 19.37 0.61
N ASP A 113 14.28 18.82 1.32
CA ASP A 113 14.25 17.42 1.68
C ASP A 113 13.01 17.17 2.58
N PRO A 114 12.48 15.94 2.61
CA PRO A 114 11.38 15.57 3.48
C PRO A 114 11.64 15.99 4.94
N TYR A 115 10.66 16.62 5.57
CA TYR A 115 10.76 17.04 6.96
C TYR A 115 10.48 15.85 7.86
N GLU A 116 11.52 15.35 8.55
CA GLU A 116 11.49 14.10 9.31
C GLU A 116 10.28 13.94 10.26
N PRO A 117 9.85 14.96 11.04
CA PRO A 117 8.67 14.83 11.89
C PRO A 117 7.39 14.48 11.12
N ILE A 118 7.25 14.95 9.88
CA ILE A 118 6.10 14.63 9.02
C ILE A 118 6.21 13.19 8.51
N THR A 119 7.40 12.75 8.12
CA THR A 119 7.64 11.35 7.73
C THR A 119 7.30 10.40 8.87
N LEU A 120 7.70 10.71 10.10
CA LEU A 120 7.35 9.94 11.30
C LEU A 120 5.85 9.95 11.57
N ALA A 121 5.17 11.10 11.42
CA ALA A 121 3.73 11.20 11.60
C ALA A 121 2.95 10.38 10.56
N LEU A 122 3.42 10.32 9.30
CA LEU A 122 2.85 9.44 8.27
C LEU A 122 3.05 7.96 8.61
N CYS A 123 4.20 7.58 9.16
CA CYS A 123 4.42 6.22 9.67
C CYS A 123 3.45 5.89 10.82
N GLY A 124 3.24 6.84 11.75
CA GLY A 124 2.26 6.71 12.83
C GLY A 124 0.84 6.55 12.29
N LEU A 125 0.44 7.39 11.34
CA LEU A 125 -0.85 7.34 10.66
C LEU A 125 -1.08 5.99 9.98
N TYR A 126 -0.11 5.52 9.20
CA TYR A 126 -0.13 4.22 8.54
C TYR A 126 -0.40 3.09 9.55
N ASN A 127 0.36 3.06 10.65
CA ASN A 127 0.22 2.03 11.68
C ASN A 127 -1.14 2.09 12.38
N ASN A 128 -1.65 3.29 12.66
CA ASN A 128 -2.93 3.48 13.32
C ASN A 128 -4.11 3.10 12.40
N LEU A 129 -4.03 3.42 11.11
CA LEU A 129 -5.05 3.03 10.15
C LEU A 129 -5.12 1.50 9.98
N CYS A 130 -3.99 0.79 9.95
CA CYS A 130 -4.00 -0.67 9.90
C CYS A 130 -4.72 -1.30 11.10
N LYS A 131 -4.63 -0.70 12.29
CA LYS A 131 -5.27 -1.20 13.53
C LYS A 131 -6.78 -1.01 13.57
N ILE A 132 -7.33 -0.13 12.74
CA ILE A 132 -8.78 0.14 12.69
C ILE A 132 -9.46 -0.50 11.47
N LEU A 133 -8.70 -1.22 10.64
CA LEU A 133 -9.29 -2.02 9.57
C LEU A 133 -10.20 -3.10 10.18
N GLU A 134 -11.33 -3.34 9.54
CA GLU A 134 -12.22 -4.41 9.96
C GLU A 134 -11.75 -5.76 9.38
N PRO A 135 -11.74 -6.83 10.19
CA PRO A 135 -11.44 -8.17 9.70
C PRO A 135 -12.50 -8.66 8.71
N THR A 136 -12.07 -9.54 7.83
CA THR A 136 -12.93 -10.37 6.98
C THR A 136 -13.33 -11.67 7.65
N ASN A 137 -12.60 -12.10 8.70
CA ASN A 137 -12.76 -13.39 9.38
C ASN A 137 -12.58 -14.60 8.45
N LYS A 138 -11.76 -14.43 7.39
CA LYS A 138 -11.40 -15.49 6.46
C LYS A 138 -10.00 -16.01 6.77
N LYS A 139 -9.74 -17.25 6.40
CA LYS A 139 -8.39 -17.84 6.47
C LYS A 139 -7.63 -17.55 5.17
N PHE A 140 -6.49 -16.89 5.29
CA PHE A 140 -5.63 -16.48 4.19
C PHE A 140 -4.38 -17.35 4.11
N LEU A 141 -4.11 -17.85 2.91
CA LEU A 141 -2.80 -18.32 2.51
C LEU A 141 -2.18 -17.30 1.56
N ILE A 142 -1.03 -16.74 1.93
CA ILE A 142 -0.37 -15.69 1.15
C ILE A 142 1.01 -16.17 0.70
N ALA A 143 1.22 -16.34 -0.60
CA ALA A 143 2.55 -16.53 -1.17
C ALA A 143 3.19 -15.17 -1.51
N LYS A 144 4.17 -14.75 -0.69
CA LYS A 144 4.94 -13.52 -0.89
C LYS A 144 5.97 -13.72 -1.99
N ASN A 145 6.15 -12.70 -2.82
CA ASN A 145 7.29 -12.66 -3.72
C ASN A 145 8.56 -12.31 -2.93
N CYS A 146 9.51 -13.25 -2.89
CA CYS A 146 10.81 -13.08 -2.27
C CYS A 146 11.95 -12.88 -3.31
N HIS A 147 11.62 -12.76 -4.60
CA HIS A 147 12.61 -12.58 -5.65
C HIS A 147 13.10 -11.13 -5.72
N PHE A 148 14.32 -10.91 -5.23
CA PHE A 148 14.89 -9.57 -5.06
C PHE A 148 14.80 -8.63 -6.29
N PRO A 149 15.12 -9.06 -7.53
CA PRO A 149 14.96 -8.21 -8.71
C PRO A 149 13.52 -7.77 -9.02
N VAL A 150 12.51 -8.47 -8.50
CA VAL A 150 11.09 -8.11 -8.65
C VAL A 150 10.65 -7.19 -7.51
N MET A 151 11.15 -7.44 -6.30
CA MET A 151 10.89 -6.66 -5.11
C MET A 151 11.46 -5.24 -5.22
N MET A 152 12.65 -5.12 -5.79
CA MET A 152 13.35 -3.86 -6.08
C MET A 152 12.89 -3.24 -7.41
N LYS A 153 11.60 -3.29 -7.72
CA LYS A 153 11.02 -2.56 -8.85
C LYS A 153 9.85 -1.72 -8.38
N PRO A 154 9.66 -0.51 -8.96
CA PRO A 154 8.47 0.27 -8.68
C PRO A 154 7.21 -0.46 -9.15
N CYS A 155 6.11 -0.23 -8.45
CA CYS A 155 4.82 -0.76 -8.83
C CYS A 155 4.32 -0.08 -10.11
N TRP A 156 3.74 -0.87 -11.02
CA TRP A 156 3.02 -0.33 -12.15
C TRP A 156 1.81 0.48 -11.64
N ARG A 157 1.59 1.66 -12.24
CA ARG A 157 0.59 2.66 -11.83
C ARG A 157 0.81 3.35 -10.47
N SER A 158 1.89 3.02 -9.75
CA SER A 158 2.32 3.75 -8.56
C SER A 158 3.84 3.77 -8.47
N TYR A 159 4.47 4.54 -9.35
CA TYR A 159 5.93 4.64 -9.49
C TYR A 159 6.72 4.93 -8.20
N PRO A 160 6.22 5.78 -7.25
CA PRO A 160 7.00 6.03 -6.03
C PRO A 160 7.00 4.84 -5.05
N VAL A 161 6.11 3.86 -5.22
CA VAL A 161 5.97 2.72 -4.30
C VAL A 161 6.70 1.51 -4.86
N TRP A 162 7.61 0.93 -4.08
CA TRP A 162 8.31 -0.29 -4.45
C TRP A 162 7.42 -1.52 -4.31
N SER A 163 7.67 -2.56 -5.11
CA SER A 163 6.92 -3.82 -5.10
C SER A 163 6.97 -4.51 -3.74
N ASP A 164 8.10 -4.46 -3.02
CA ASP A 164 8.15 -4.98 -1.64
C ASP A 164 7.26 -4.17 -0.68
N GLU A 165 7.30 -2.84 -0.73
CA GLU A 165 6.48 -1.96 0.12
C GLU A 165 4.97 -2.18 -0.11
N ALA A 166 4.56 -2.38 -1.36
CA ALA A 166 3.18 -2.68 -1.69
C ALA A 166 2.75 -4.06 -1.16
N GLN A 167 3.55 -5.12 -1.39
CA GLN A 167 3.27 -6.45 -0.82
C GLN A 167 3.17 -6.37 0.70
N PHE A 168 4.13 -5.67 1.29
CA PHE A 168 4.22 -5.46 2.71
C PHE A 168 2.94 -4.86 3.29
N LEU A 169 2.51 -3.73 2.74
CA LEU A 169 1.27 -3.08 3.11
C LEU A 169 0.07 -4.02 2.94
N MET A 170 -0.03 -4.71 1.81
CA MET A 170 -1.17 -5.57 1.51
C MET A 170 -1.26 -6.72 2.51
N ILE A 171 -0.15 -7.38 2.81
CA ILE A 171 -0.05 -8.44 3.82
C ILE A 171 -0.40 -7.88 5.19
N ARG A 172 0.17 -6.75 5.58
CA ARG A 172 -0.08 -6.12 6.90
C ARG A 172 -1.53 -5.67 7.07
N SER A 173 -2.16 -5.19 5.99
CA SER A 173 -3.58 -4.79 5.99
C SER A 173 -4.53 -5.97 6.19
N ILE A 174 -4.07 -7.20 5.94
CA ILE A 174 -4.80 -8.44 6.24
C ILE A 174 -4.39 -8.94 7.62
N LEU A 175 -3.09 -9.03 7.89
CA LEU A 175 -2.56 -9.64 9.10
C LEU A 175 -2.96 -8.93 10.40
N ILE A 176 -2.97 -7.60 10.42
CA ILE A 176 -3.28 -6.83 11.64
C ILE A 176 -4.74 -6.99 12.09
N PRO A 177 -5.74 -6.84 11.20
CA PRO A 177 -7.14 -7.01 11.62
C PRO A 177 -7.54 -8.47 11.83
N GLU A 178 -6.93 -9.42 11.10
CA GLU A 178 -7.23 -10.85 11.26
C GLU A 178 -6.57 -11.45 12.50
N THR A 179 -7.07 -12.61 12.96
CA THR A 179 -6.35 -13.38 13.97
C THR A 179 -5.07 -13.97 13.38
N LYS A 180 -4.02 -14.09 14.20
CA LYS A 180 -2.71 -14.62 13.76
C LYS A 180 -2.84 -16.01 13.09
N ASP A 181 -3.71 -16.86 13.62
CA ASP A 181 -3.94 -18.22 13.13
C ASP A 181 -4.75 -18.26 11.81
N ASN A 182 -5.35 -17.14 11.41
CA ASN A 182 -6.07 -17.02 10.14
C ASN A 182 -5.13 -16.65 8.97
N VAL A 183 -3.84 -16.39 9.20
CA VAL A 183 -2.94 -15.97 8.12
C VAL A 183 -1.68 -16.83 8.10
N THR A 184 -1.49 -17.56 7.01
CA THR A 184 -0.26 -18.30 6.71
C THR A 184 0.47 -17.59 5.57
N ILE A 185 1.76 -17.31 5.76
CA ILE A 185 2.59 -16.63 4.75
C ILE A 185 3.66 -17.60 4.26
N LEU A 186 3.78 -17.72 2.95
CA LEU A 186 4.73 -18.60 2.27
C LEU A 186 5.75 -17.79 1.47
N GLY A 187 6.96 -18.33 1.35
CA GLY A 187 7.98 -17.91 0.40
C GLY A 187 8.42 -19.08 -0.48
N THR A 188 9.12 -18.77 -1.57
CA THR A 188 9.66 -19.76 -2.51
C THR A 188 11.15 -19.59 -2.67
N ARG A 189 11.90 -20.67 -2.46
CA ARG A 189 13.35 -20.72 -2.65
C ARG A 189 13.71 -20.89 -4.13
N SER A 190 14.95 -20.59 -4.49
CA SER A 190 15.46 -20.71 -5.87
C SER A 190 15.40 -22.14 -6.43
N ASP A 191 15.39 -23.16 -5.56
CA ASP A 191 15.16 -24.57 -5.92
C ASP A 191 13.67 -24.93 -6.05
N SER A 192 12.78 -23.93 -6.03
CA SER A 192 11.32 -24.05 -6.05
C SER A 192 10.69 -24.68 -4.79
N SER A 193 11.46 -24.93 -3.73
CA SER A 193 10.89 -25.37 -2.47
C SER A 193 10.11 -24.24 -1.78
N ILE A 194 8.97 -24.58 -1.20
CA ILE A 194 8.08 -23.66 -0.49
C ILE A 194 8.34 -23.78 1.01
N PHE A 195 8.46 -22.63 1.68
CA PHE A 195 8.66 -22.54 3.12
C PHE A 195 7.70 -21.52 3.74
N GLU A 196 7.38 -21.70 5.02
CA GLU A 196 6.57 -20.76 5.77
C GLU A 196 7.43 -19.60 6.29
N ILE A 197 6.97 -18.37 6.10
CA ILE A 197 7.56 -17.17 6.65
C ILE A 197 6.92 -16.93 8.01
N ALA A 198 7.75 -16.76 9.04
CA ALA A 198 7.27 -16.53 10.41
C ALA A 198 6.29 -15.35 10.44
N ASN A 199 5.05 -15.65 10.84
CA ASN A 199 3.99 -14.66 10.93
C ASN A 199 4.16 -13.83 12.21
N HIS A 200 4.95 -12.76 12.15
CA HIS A 200 5.13 -11.85 13.28
C HIS A 200 4.91 -10.41 12.83
N PRO A 201 3.91 -9.67 13.39
CA PRO A 201 3.63 -8.29 13.02
C PRO A 201 4.87 -7.37 13.07
N ASP A 202 5.81 -7.68 13.98
CA ASP A 202 7.05 -6.90 14.14
C ASP A 202 8.21 -7.32 13.24
N VAL A 203 8.23 -8.56 12.70
CA VAL A 203 9.25 -9.01 11.70
C VAL A 203 9.15 -8.20 10.39
N TYR A 204 8.06 -7.49 10.28
CA TYR A 204 7.59 -6.78 9.13
C TYR A 204 7.96 -5.28 9.19
N HIS A 205 8.46 -4.73 10.29
CA HIS A 205 8.94 -3.33 10.28
C HIS A 205 10.22 -3.14 9.43
N ASP A 206 10.21 -2.15 8.54
CA ASP A 206 11.39 -1.58 7.84
C ASP A 206 12.25 -2.51 6.96
N GLY A 207 11.62 -3.47 6.26
CA GLY A 207 12.36 -4.35 5.34
C GLY A 207 13.37 -5.26 6.04
N ALA A 208 13.21 -5.48 7.36
CA ALA A 208 14.09 -6.32 8.17
C ALA A 208 14.23 -7.76 7.61
N PHE A 209 13.17 -8.32 7.03
CA PHE A 209 13.21 -9.62 6.35
C PHE A 209 14.29 -9.70 5.24
N LEU A 210 14.65 -8.58 4.60
CA LEU A 210 15.66 -8.55 3.54
C LEU A 210 17.08 -8.30 4.03
N LYS A 211 17.25 -7.78 5.25
CA LYS A 211 18.59 -7.42 5.77
C LYS A 211 19.41 -8.65 6.14
N ASP A 212 18.75 -9.73 6.55
CA ASP A 212 19.41 -10.93 7.08
C ASP A 212 19.41 -12.13 6.13
N VAL A 213 18.91 -11.98 4.90
CA VAL A 213 18.73 -13.14 4.00
C VAL A 213 19.37 -12.94 2.63
N ASN A 214 20.13 -13.94 2.21
CA ASN A 214 20.77 -13.96 0.90
C ASN A 214 19.69 -14.00 -0.20
N CYS A 215 19.50 -12.85 -0.82
CA CYS A 215 18.49 -12.60 -1.85
C CYS A 215 18.59 -13.53 -3.08
N LYS A 216 19.71 -14.24 -3.27
CA LYS A 216 19.90 -15.24 -4.34
C LYS A 216 19.19 -16.57 -4.06
N ASP A 217 18.74 -16.80 -2.83
CA ASP A 217 18.15 -18.06 -2.40
C ASP A 217 16.64 -18.11 -2.65
N PHE A 218 16.04 -17.07 -3.26
CA PHE A 218 14.60 -16.96 -3.47
C PHE A 218 14.19 -16.63 -4.89
N THR A 219 12.99 -17.09 -5.25
CA THR A 219 12.34 -16.82 -6.53
C THR A 219 10.87 -16.42 -6.34
N SER A 220 10.22 -16.07 -7.45
CA SER A 220 8.80 -15.73 -7.46
C SER A 220 7.96 -16.97 -7.23
N PRO A 221 6.89 -16.90 -6.44
CA PRO A 221 6.01 -18.05 -6.23
C PRO A 221 5.29 -18.42 -7.52
N ASP A 222 5.24 -19.72 -7.78
CA ASP A 222 4.38 -20.30 -8.81
C ASP A 222 2.96 -20.51 -8.24
N ILE A 223 1.96 -20.17 -9.04
CA ILE A 223 0.56 -20.19 -8.60
C ILE A 223 0.10 -21.63 -8.33
N ILE A 224 0.43 -22.56 -9.23
CA ILE A 224 0.02 -23.96 -9.15
C ILE A 224 0.74 -24.64 -8.00
N ALA A 225 2.06 -24.45 -7.88
CA ALA A 225 2.85 -25.00 -6.79
C ALA A 225 2.35 -24.53 -5.42
N THR A 226 1.93 -23.26 -5.30
CA THR A 226 1.35 -22.72 -4.07
C THR A 226 0.06 -23.45 -3.69
N ILE A 227 -0.86 -23.62 -4.65
CA ILE A 227 -2.14 -24.31 -4.43
C ILE A 227 -1.90 -25.78 -4.08
N SER A 228 -1.04 -26.48 -4.84
CA SER A 228 -0.71 -27.88 -4.58
C SER A 228 -0.02 -28.08 -3.24
N TYR A 229 0.83 -27.14 -2.81
CA TYR A 229 1.42 -27.18 -1.47
C TYR A 229 0.36 -27.06 -0.39
N ALA A 230 -0.60 -26.12 -0.54
CA ALA A 230 -1.72 -25.96 0.38
C ALA A 230 -2.55 -27.24 0.50
N GLU A 231 -2.85 -27.88 -0.64
CA GLU A 231 -3.58 -29.15 -0.71
C GLU A 231 -2.82 -30.28 0.01
N GLN A 232 -1.55 -30.48 -0.33
CA GLN A 232 -0.71 -31.54 0.25
C GLN A 232 -0.52 -31.39 1.76
N LYS A 233 -0.36 -30.15 2.22
CA LYS A 233 -0.22 -29.81 3.64
C LYS A 233 -1.55 -29.68 4.38
N LYS A 234 -2.67 -29.80 3.66
CA LYS A 234 -4.03 -29.58 4.18
C LYS A 234 -4.17 -28.24 4.90
N ILE A 235 -3.56 -27.19 4.34
CA ILE A 235 -3.68 -25.83 4.87
C ILE A 235 -5.11 -25.38 4.66
N ASP A 236 -5.78 -25.02 5.76
CA ASP A 236 -7.16 -24.59 5.77
C ASP A 236 -7.29 -23.11 5.36
N ALA A 237 -7.53 -22.84 4.08
CA ALA A 237 -7.64 -21.48 3.53
C ALA A 237 -9.00 -21.24 2.85
N ASP A 238 -9.54 -20.04 3.02
CA ASP A 238 -10.69 -19.53 2.27
C ASP A 238 -10.22 -18.63 1.11
N VAL A 239 -9.06 -18.01 1.27
CA VAL A 239 -8.46 -17.11 0.29
C VAL A 239 -7.01 -17.46 0.08
N ILE A 240 -6.60 -17.64 -1.16
CA ILE A 240 -5.21 -17.82 -1.56
C ILE A 240 -4.77 -16.56 -2.33
N ILE A 241 -3.76 -15.86 -1.82
CA ILE A 241 -3.18 -14.68 -2.47
C ILE A 241 -1.77 -15.01 -2.93
N VAL A 242 -1.48 -14.81 -4.22
CA VAL A 242 -0.15 -15.09 -4.81
C VAL A 242 0.43 -13.82 -5.41
N PHE A 243 1.51 -13.31 -4.81
CA PHE A 243 2.28 -12.19 -5.35
C PHE A 243 3.32 -12.71 -6.34
N THR A 244 3.06 -12.58 -7.64
CA THR A 244 3.94 -13.17 -8.65
C THR A 244 4.15 -12.29 -9.87
N ASN A 245 5.29 -12.48 -10.51
CA ASN A 245 5.56 -11.99 -11.85
C ASN A 245 5.57 -13.12 -12.90
N LEU A 246 5.21 -14.35 -12.51
CA LEU A 246 5.07 -15.50 -13.39
C LEU A 246 3.66 -15.52 -14.01
N GLY A 247 3.57 -15.92 -15.28
CA GLY A 247 2.29 -16.10 -15.98
C GLY A 247 1.70 -17.50 -15.74
N ASP A 248 0.45 -17.71 -16.15
CA ASP A 248 -0.13 -19.05 -16.22
C ASP A 248 0.00 -19.56 -17.66
N THR A 249 0.81 -20.60 -17.83
CA THR A 249 1.16 -21.10 -19.16
C THR A 249 0.18 -22.14 -19.70
N LYS A 250 -0.73 -22.72 -18.89
CA LYS A 250 -1.49 -23.93 -19.30
C LYS A 250 -2.93 -24.04 -18.77
N LYS A 251 -3.53 -22.99 -18.20
CA LYS A 251 -4.86 -23.06 -17.54
C LYS A 251 -4.91 -24.10 -16.41
N GLN A 252 -3.76 -24.60 -15.96
CA GLN A 252 -3.65 -25.62 -14.92
C GLN A 252 -4.00 -25.06 -13.55
N THR A 253 -3.90 -23.74 -13.37
CA THR A 253 -4.32 -23.03 -12.16
C THR A 253 -5.76 -23.36 -11.76
N ARG A 254 -6.69 -23.38 -12.72
CA ARG A 254 -8.11 -23.69 -12.42
C ARG A 254 -8.30 -25.13 -11.98
N HIS A 255 -7.56 -26.06 -12.59
CA HIS A 255 -7.57 -27.46 -12.18
C HIS A 255 -6.98 -27.64 -10.78
N ALA A 256 -5.87 -26.98 -10.46
CA ALA A 256 -5.28 -27.01 -9.13
C ALA A 256 -6.23 -26.43 -8.07
N LEU A 257 -6.88 -25.29 -8.35
CA LEU A 257 -7.86 -24.70 -7.44
C LEU A 257 -9.07 -25.63 -7.25
N SER A 258 -9.59 -26.23 -8.33
CA SER A 258 -10.71 -27.17 -8.24
C SER A 258 -10.34 -28.42 -7.43
N SER A 259 -9.12 -28.95 -7.62
CA SER A 259 -8.59 -30.07 -6.83
C SER A 259 -8.53 -29.71 -5.35
N TYR A 260 -7.94 -28.56 -5.02
CA TYR A 260 -7.89 -28.05 -3.64
C TYR A 260 -9.29 -27.92 -3.03
N LYS A 261 -10.24 -27.30 -3.74
CA LYS A 261 -11.65 -27.17 -3.30
C LYS A 261 -12.27 -28.53 -2.97
N GLN A 262 -12.09 -29.51 -3.85
CA GLN A 262 -12.61 -30.87 -3.66
C GLN A 262 -11.94 -31.58 -2.48
N THR A 263 -10.61 -31.57 -2.43
CA THR A 263 -9.81 -32.24 -1.39
C THR A 263 -10.07 -31.65 -0.01
N MET A 264 -10.28 -30.33 0.08
CA MET A 264 -10.53 -29.62 1.33
C MET A 264 -12.02 -29.51 1.69
N GLY A 265 -12.93 -29.93 0.81
CA GLY A 265 -14.37 -29.81 1.02
C GLY A 265 -14.87 -28.36 1.11
N LYS A 266 -14.28 -27.45 0.31
CA LYS A 266 -14.58 -26.01 0.32
C LYS A 266 -14.89 -25.49 -1.07
N GLU A 267 -16.14 -25.12 -1.35
CA GLU A 267 -16.53 -24.63 -2.68
C GLU A 267 -16.22 -23.14 -2.90
N ASP A 268 -16.25 -22.32 -1.83
CA ASP A 268 -16.08 -20.85 -1.87
C ASP A 268 -14.62 -20.39 -1.69
N VAL A 269 -13.63 -21.23 -2.03
CA VAL A 269 -12.22 -20.81 -2.00
C VAL A 269 -11.98 -19.79 -3.12
N LYS A 270 -11.34 -18.67 -2.76
CA LYS A 270 -11.01 -17.59 -3.70
C LYS A 270 -9.51 -17.52 -3.95
N LEU A 271 -9.12 -17.26 -5.20
CA LEU A 271 -7.74 -17.04 -5.62
C LEU A 271 -7.55 -15.58 -6.03
N VAL A 272 -6.55 -14.92 -5.48
CA VAL A 272 -6.12 -13.58 -5.89
C VAL A 272 -4.68 -13.65 -6.39
N VAL A 273 -4.47 -13.34 -7.66
CA VAL A 273 -3.13 -13.29 -8.26
C VAL A 273 -2.73 -11.83 -8.45
N VAL A 274 -1.67 -11.39 -7.78
CA VAL A 274 -1.24 -9.99 -7.78
C VAL A 274 0.12 -9.85 -8.46
N SER A 275 0.17 -9.04 -9.50
CA SER A 275 1.39 -8.72 -10.22
C SER A 275 1.69 -7.22 -10.18
N LEU A 276 2.55 -6.83 -9.25
CA LEU A 276 2.78 -5.42 -8.93
C LEU A 276 3.61 -4.67 -9.97
N THR A 277 4.49 -5.36 -10.71
CA THR A 277 5.40 -4.71 -11.68
C THR A 277 4.87 -4.68 -13.11
N GLY A 278 3.70 -5.27 -13.37
CA GLY A 278 3.07 -5.29 -14.70
C GLY A 278 3.74 -6.21 -15.73
N ILE A 279 4.72 -7.02 -15.34
CA ILE A 279 5.52 -7.87 -16.26
C ILE A 279 4.82 -9.19 -16.62
N THR A 280 3.68 -9.52 -16.00
CA THR A 280 2.98 -10.79 -16.23
C THR A 280 2.21 -10.82 -17.53
N ARG A 281 2.64 -11.72 -18.43
CA ARG A 281 1.89 -12.12 -19.62
C ARG A 281 0.92 -13.23 -19.22
N ASN A 282 -0.30 -13.22 -19.77
CA ASN A 282 -1.26 -14.34 -19.70
C ASN A 282 -1.79 -14.70 -18.30
N LEU A 283 -2.45 -13.77 -17.60
CA LEU A 283 -3.28 -14.10 -16.42
C LEU A 283 -4.75 -13.68 -16.59
N LYS A 284 -5.09 -12.91 -17.64
CA LYS A 284 -6.47 -12.44 -17.89
C LYS A 284 -7.49 -13.57 -17.96
N HIS A 285 -7.09 -14.75 -18.45
CA HIS A 285 -7.98 -15.91 -18.52
C HIS A 285 -8.29 -16.50 -17.14
N LEU A 286 -7.62 -16.09 -16.08
CA LEU A 286 -7.95 -16.55 -14.73
C LEU A 286 -9.18 -15.87 -14.17
N ASN A 287 -9.55 -14.66 -14.61
CA ASN A 287 -10.66 -13.92 -14.02
C ASN A 287 -11.99 -14.68 -14.14
N THR A 288 -12.54 -15.07 -12.99
CA THR A 288 -13.80 -15.80 -12.77
C THR A 288 -14.36 -15.38 -11.39
N ASP A 289 -15.54 -15.86 -11.03
CA ASP A 289 -16.17 -15.51 -9.74
C ASP A 289 -15.30 -15.91 -8.52
N ASP A 290 -14.44 -16.92 -8.68
CA ASP A 290 -13.52 -17.42 -7.67
C ASP A 290 -12.04 -17.06 -7.90
N CYS A 291 -11.72 -16.32 -8.96
CA CYS A 291 -10.35 -15.90 -9.28
C CYS A 291 -10.27 -14.43 -9.70
N LEU A 292 -9.45 -13.64 -9.00
CA LEU A 292 -9.17 -12.24 -9.31
C LEU A 292 -7.70 -12.04 -9.68
N THR A 293 -7.44 -11.39 -10.81
CA THR A 293 -6.08 -10.98 -11.21
C THR A 293 -5.92 -9.47 -11.09
N ILE A 294 -4.89 -9.03 -10.40
CA ILE A 294 -4.56 -7.61 -10.18
C ILE A 294 -3.21 -7.29 -10.84
N TYR A 295 -3.18 -6.20 -11.61
CA TYR A 295 -1.97 -5.70 -12.25
C TYR A 295 -1.63 -4.30 -11.74
N GLY A 296 -0.45 -4.16 -11.17
CA GLY A 296 0.01 -2.91 -10.58
C GLY A 296 -0.51 -2.72 -9.15
N PHE A 297 -0.35 -1.49 -8.67
CA PHE A 297 -0.75 -1.07 -7.35
C PHE A 297 -1.32 0.35 -7.40
N ASP A 298 -2.42 0.56 -6.68
CA ASP A 298 -2.98 1.89 -6.41
C ASP A 298 -3.73 1.88 -5.08
N LYS A 299 -4.35 3.00 -4.74
CA LYS A 299 -5.08 3.16 -3.47
C LYS A 299 -6.28 2.22 -3.30
N TYR A 300 -6.85 1.70 -4.38
CA TYR A 300 -8.07 0.91 -4.38
C TYR A 300 -7.82 -0.59 -4.32
N VAL A 301 -6.60 -1.07 -4.63
CA VAL A 301 -6.27 -2.51 -4.68
C VAL A 301 -6.68 -3.27 -3.41
N CYS A 302 -6.37 -2.77 -2.21
CA CYS A 302 -6.76 -3.47 -0.98
C CYS A 302 -8.28 -3.51 -0.77
N LYS A 303 -8.98 -2.41 -1.10
CA LYS A 303 -10.46 -2.34 -1.04
C LYS A 303 -11.07 -3.36 -2.02
N LEU A 304 -10.52 -3.45 -3.23
CA LEU A 304 -10.92 -4.42 -4.26
C LEU A 304 -10.76 -5.86 -3.79
N ILE A 305 -9.60 -6.21 -3.19
CA ILE A 305 -9.37 -7.55 -2.63
C ILE A 305 -10.37 -7.85 -1.53
N LYS A 306 -10.61 -6.92 -0.59
CA LYS A 306 -11.59 -7.10 0.48
C LYS A 306 -12.99 -7.35 -0.08
N SER A 307 -13.46 -6.54 -1.03
CA SER A 307 -14.78 -6.72 -1.67
C SER A 307 -14.88 -8.07 -2.38
N PHE A 308 -13.86 -8.46 -3.14
CA PHE A 308 -13.81 -9.76 -3.81
C PHE A 308 -13.87 -10.92 -2.81
N VAL A 309 -13.07 -10.87 -1.75
CA VAL A 309 -13.06 -11.88 -0.68
C VAL A 309 -14.42 -12.01 0.00
N LEU A 310 -15.10 -10.89 0.25
CA LEU A 310 -16.42 -10.86 0.88
C LEU A 310 -17.58 -11.18 -0.09
N GLY A 311 -17.32 -11.30 -1.39
CA GLY A 311 -18.37 -11.55 -2.39
C GLY A 311 -19.24 -10.32 -2.70
N ALA A 312 -18.74 -9.12 -2.40
CA ALA A 312 -19.37 -7.84 -2.71
C ALA A 312 -18.79 -7.23 -4.00
N TYR A 313 -18.41 -8.09 -4.96
CA TYR A 313 -17.71 -7.77 -6.20
C TYR A 313 -18.67 -7.77 -7.39
#